data_AF-A0A7V7X4J9-F1
#
_entry.id   AF-A0A7V7X4J9-F1
#
_cell.length_a   1.000
_cell.length_b   1.000
_cell.length_c   1.000
_cell.angle_alpha   90.00
_cell.angle_beta   90.00
_cell.angle_gamma   90.00
#
_symmetry.space_group_name_H-M   'P 1'
#
loop_
_entity.id
_entity.type
_entity.pdbx_description
1 polymer ?
#
loop_
_entity_poly.entity_id
_entity_poly.type
_entity_poly.pdbx_seq_one_letter_code
_entity_poly.pdbx_strand_id
1 'polypeptide(L)'
;MNIESSVFKDRGWIPKKYTCDGENVSPPLLFNSIPLNAASLALICDDPDAPAGTWVHWVVFNLPQNTKGLPENILSDTALPGGAKQGVNDFRNIGYGGPCPPSGKHRYYFKLYALDYLLDLEAGATKWQVVQAMKGHIIAEAKLMGMYQR
;
A
#
# COMPACT_ATOMS: atom_id res chain seq x y z
N MET A 1 9.47 -1.28 13.45
CA MET A 1 8.78 -1.74 12.23
C MET A 1 9.46 -1.17 11.01
N ASN A 2 9.57 -1.95 9.94
CA ASN A 2 10.20 -1.55 8.68
C ASN A 2 9.46 -2.16 7.48
N ILE A 3 9.52 -1.48 6.34
CA ILE A 3 9.02 -1.93 5.04
C ILE A 3 10.10 -1.74 3.98
N GLU A 4 10.33 -2.78 3.18
CA GLU A 4 11.35 -2.82 2.13
C GLU A 4 10.81 -3.44 0.85
N SER A 5 11.53 -3.28 -0.26
CA SER A 5 11.29 -3.99 -1.50
C SER A 5 12.60 -4.53 -2.05
N SER A 6 12.56 -5.69 -2.70
CA SER A 6 13.74 -6.28 -3.35
C SER A 6 14.07 -5.62 -4.69
N VAL A 7 13.16 -4.80 -5.25
CA VAL A 7 13.28 -4.25 -6.61
C VAL A 7 13.52 -2.75 -6.67
N PHE A 8 13.40 -2.06 -5.54
CA PHE A 8 13.84 -0.67 -5.38
C PHE A 8 14.16 -0.37 -3.91
N LYS A 9 15.10 0.55 -3.69
CA LYS A 9 15.45 1.05 -2.34
C LYS A 9 14.57 2.23 -1.95
N ASP A 10 14.56 2.60 -0.68
CA ASP A 10 13.95 3.87 -0.26
C ASP A 10 14.55 5.04 -1.03
N ARG A 11 13.67 5.91 -1.53
CA ARG A 11 13.96 7.01 -2.46
C ARG A 11 14.63 6.58 -3.77
N GLY A 12 14.53 5.29 -4.10
CA GLY A 12 15.00 4.73 -5.36
C GLY A 12 13.95 4.83 -6.46
N TRP A 13 14.35 4.45 -7.68
CA TRP A 13 13.45 4.41 -8.83
C TRP A 13 12.64 3.12 -8.83
N ILE A 14 11.32 3.24 -8.97
CA ILE A 14 10.43 2.10 -9.18
C ILE A 14 10.68 1.57 -10.61
N PRO A 15 11.00 0.28 -10.79
CA PRO A 15 11.20 -0.28 -12.12
C PRO A 15 9.94 -0.18 -12.97
N LYS A 16 10.12 0.10 -14.26
CA LYS A 16 9.05 0.26 -15.25
C LYS A 16 7.99 -0.85 -15.20
N LYS A 17 8.39 -2.10 -14.91
CA LYS A 17 7.50 -3.26 -14.73
C LYS A 17 6.31 -2.96 -13.80
N TYR A 18 6.52 -2.23 -12.72
CA TYR A 18 5.51 -1.96 -11.68
C TYR A 18 4.68 -0.70 -11.94
N THR A 19 4.75 -0.13 -13.14
CA THR A 19 4.13 1.16 -13.52
C THR A 19 3.16 0.97 -14.69
N CYS A 20 2.39 2.01 -15.03
CA CYS A 20 1.45 1.94 -16.15
C CYS A 20 2.14 1.82 -17.52
N ASP A 21 3.43 2.16 -17.63
CA ASP A 21 4.19 1.97 -18.86
C ASP A 21 4.77 0.54 -18.97
N GLY A 22 4.56 -0.33 -17.97
CA GLY A 22 5.00 -1.73 -17.94
C GLY A 22 3.85 -2.71 -17.71
N GLU A 23 4.09 -3.74 -16.89
CA GLU A 23 3.08 -4.78 -16.59
C GLU A 23 2.03 -4.33 -15.56
N ASN A 24 2.28 -3.20 -14.88
CA ASN A 24 1.36 -2.61 -13.90
C ASN A 24 1.00 -3.54 -12.73
N VAL A 25 1.95 -4.39 -12.32
CA VAL A 25 1.80 -5.32 -11.19
C VAL A 25 2.32 -4.71 -9.89
N SER A 26 1.84 -5.17 -8.72
CA SER A 26 2.34 -4.69 -7.42
C SER A 26 3.79 -5.13 -7.19
N PRO A 27 4.67 -4.26 -6.65
CA PRO A 27 6.02 -4.66 -6.30
C PRO A 27 6.02 -5.61 -5.09
N PRO A 28 7.01 -6.52 -4.97
CA PRO A 28 7.17 -7.29 -3.76
C PRO A 28 7.55 -6.38 -2.59
N LEU A 29 6.87 -6.54 -1.46
CA LEU A 29 7.12 -5.79 -0.23
C LEU A 29 7.47 -6.76 0.89
N LEU A 30 8.44 -6.40 1.72
CA LEU A 30 8.89 -7.15 2.89
C LEU A 30 8.62 -6.33 4.14
N PHE A 31 8.07 -6.97 5.17
CA PHE A 31 7.72 -6.35 6.45
C PHE A 31 8.54 -6.97 7.58
N ASN A 32 9.19 -6.11 8.37
CA ASN A 32 10.07 -6.53 9.45
C ASN A 32 9.75 -5.78 10.75
N SER A 33 10.10 -6.40 11.87
CA SER A 33 9.97 -5.79 13.21
C SER A 33 8.56 -5.27 13.50
N ILE A 34 7.53 -6.04 13.12
CA ILE A 34 6.14 -5.77 13.46
C ILE A 34 5.96 -5.90 14.99
N PRO A 35 5.29 -4.95 15.66
CA PRO A 35 4.96 -5.08 17.09
C PRO A 35 4.17 -6.36 17.38
N LEU A 36 4.52 -7.07 18.46
CA LEU A 36 3.83 -8.32 18.85
C LEU A 36 2.39 -8.09 19.32
N ASN A 37 2.07 -6.89 19.78
CA ASN A 37 0.74 -6.50 20.23
C ASN A 37 -0.14 -5.93 19.09
N ALA A 38 0.29 -5.98 17.84
CA ALA A 38 -0.57 -5.61 16.72
C ALA A 38 -1.64 -6.69 16.52
N ALA A 39 -2.90 -6.28 16.39
CA ALA A 39 -3.99 -7.16 15.97
C ALA A 39 -4.00 -7.34 14.44
N SER A 40 -3.67 -6.28 13.69
CA SER A 40 -3.65 -6.31 12.24
C SER A 40 -2.67 -5.30 11.63
N LEU A 41 -2.39 -5.45 10.32
CA LEU A 41 -1.63 -4.51 9.53
C LEU A 41 -2.50 -3.90 8.41
N ALA A 42 -2.17 -2.66 8.04
CA ALA A 42 -2.72 -1.99 6.87
C ALA A 42 -1.60 -1.38 6.01
N LEU A 43 -1.77 -1.42 4.69
CA LEU A 43 -0.86 -0.85 3.71
C LEU A 43 -1.61 0.14 2.82
N ILE A 44 -1.09 1.35 2.70
CA ILE A 44 -1.60 2.37 1.78
C ILE A 44 -0.46 2.82 0.87
N CYS A 45 -0.68 2.79 -0.45
CA CYS A 45 0.20 3.43 -1.41
C CYS A 45 -0.46 4.71 -1.93
N ASP A 46 0.20 5.86 -1.76
CA ASP A 46 -0.29 7.14 -2.26
C ASP A 46 0.80 8.03 -2.88
N ASP A 47 0.37 8.90 -3.80
CA ASP A 47 1.18 9.87 -4.53
C ASP A 47 0.70 11.29 -4.21
N PRO A 48 1.41 12.06 -3.35
CA PRO A 48 1.04 13.42 -3.03
C PRO A 48 1.40 14.44 -4.12
N ASP A 49 2.13 14.04 -5.17
CA ASP A 49 2.60 14.92 -6.24
C ASP A 49 1.61 14.99 -7.41
N ALA A 50 0.52 14.21 -7.37
CA ALA A 50 -0.50 14.24 -8.41
C ALA A 50 -1.20 15.61 -8.51
N PRO A 51 -1.49 16.12 -9.73
CA PRO A 51 -1.98 17.50 -9.93
C PRO A 51 -3.30 17.84 -9.23
N ALA A 52 -4.15 16.83 -9.00
CA ALA A 52 -5.48 16.99 -8.41
C ALA A 52 -5.50 16.72 -6.88
N GLY A 53 -4.34 16.68 -6.24
CA GLY A 53 -4.17 16.27 -4.85
C GLY A 53 -3.66 14.84 -4.74
N THR A 54 -3.60 14.30 -3.53
CA THR A 54 -3.02 12.97 -3.28
C THR A 54 -3.80 11.86 -3.99
N TRP A 55 -3.11 11.11 -4.86
CA TRP A 55 -3.67 9.97 -5.59
C TRP A 55 -3.42 8.66 -4.86
N VAL A 56 -4.44 7.82 -4.74
CA VAL A 56 -4.39 6.52 -4.06
C VAL A 56 -4.14 5.42 -5.08
N HIS A 57 -3.03 4.72 -4.91
CA HIS A 57 -2.57 3.63 -5.78
C HIS A 57 -2.92 2.26 -5.23
N TRP A 58 -2.97 2.09 -3.91
CA TRP A 58 -3.28 0.80 -3.30
C TRP A 58 -3.77 0.95 -1.87
N VAL A 59 -4.74 0.12 -1.47
CA VAL A 59 -5.26 0.04 -0.10
C VAL A 59 -5.43 -1.43 0.25
N VAL A 60 -4.76 -1.86 1.32
CA VAL A 60 -4.89 -3.20 1.89
C VAL A 60 -5.04 -3.05 3.40
N PHE A 61 -5.92 -3.82 4.01
CA PHE A 61 -6.14 -3.76 5.46
C PHE A 61 -6.51 -5.14 6.03
N ASN A 62 -6.45 -5.24 7.35
CA ASN A 62 -6.69 -6.49 8.09
C ASN A 62 -5.72 -7.62 7.72
N LEU A 63 -4.49 -7.28 7.31
CA LEU A 63 -3.41 -8.26 7.17
C LEU A 63 -3.10 -8.86 8.55
N PRO A 64 -2.96 -10.19 8.68
CA PRO A 64 -2.53 -10.81 9.93
C PRO A 64 -1.24 -10.19 10.48
N GLN A 65 -1.11 -10.09 11.81
CA GLN A 65 0.09 -9.54 12.45
C GLN A 65 1.38 -10.24 12.00
N ASN A 66 1.33 -11.53 11.70
CA ASN A 66 2.47 -12.34 11.31
C ASN A 66 2.81 -12.25 9.81
N THR A 67 2.07 -11.47 9.01
CA THR A 67 2.36 -11.23 7.59
C THR A 67 3.76 -10.66 7.41
N LYS A 68 4.59 -11.36 6.64
CA LYS A 68 6.00 -11.00 6.40
C LYS A 68 6.21 -10.07 5.20
N GLY A 69 5.15 -9.75 4.48
CA GLY A 69 5.22 -8.99 3.25
C GLY A 69 4.05 -9.30 2.34
N LEU A 70 4.07 -8.66 1.17
CA LEU A 70 3.18 -8.97 0.05
C LEU A 70 4.05 -9.40 -1.13
N PRO A 71 3.78 -10.56 -1.77
CA PRO A 71 4.49 -10.95 -2.97
C PRO A 71 4.26 -9.95 -4.11
N GLU A 72 5.10 -10.07 -5.13
CA GLU A 72 4.84 -9.43 -6.42
C GLU A 72 3.49 -9.88 -6.98
N ASN A 73 2.83 -8.98 -7.72
CA ASN A 73 1.62 -9.28 -8.48
C ASN A 73 0.48 -9.85 -7.62
N ILE A 74 0.16 -9.17 -6.52
CA ILE A 74 -1.09 -9.39 -5.81
C ILE A 74 -2.24 -9.09 -6.76
N LEU A 75 -3.09 -10.10 -6.98
CA LEU A 75 -4.27 -9.98 -7.84
C LEU A 75 -5.24 -8.94 -7.29
N SER A 76 -6.01 -8.31 -8.17
CA SER A 76 -7.04 -7.31 -7.86
C SER A 76 -8.32 -7.91 -7.23
N ASP A 77 -8.17 -8.88 -6.34
CA ASP A 77 -9.27 -9.53 -5.63
C ASP A 77 -9.65 -8.78 -4.35
N THR A 78 -10.93 -8.80 -3.98
CA THR A 78 -11.40 -8.12 -2.75
C THR A 78 -10.86 -8.75 -1.46
N ALA A 79 -10.53 -10.05 -1.50
CA ALA A 79 -10.04 -10.82 -0.36
C ALA A 79 -8.64 -11.37 -0.63
N LEU A 80 -7.80 -11.36 0.39
CA LEU A 80 -6.46 -11.93 0.41
C LEU A 80 -6.36 -12.99 1.53
N PRO A 81 -5.33 -13.87 1.49
CA PRO A 81 -5.14 -14.89 2.51
C PRO A 81 -5.14 -14.31 3.94
N GLY A 82 -5.72 -15.06 4.88
CA GLY A 82 -5.74 -14.68 6.30
C GLY A 82 -6.77 -13.62 6.68
N GLY A 83 -7.77 -13.35 5.82
CA GLY A 83 -8.85 -12.40 6.10
C GLY A 83 -8.52 -10.94 5.76
N ALA A 84 -7.37 -10.72 5.12
CA ALA A 84 -7.01 -9.42 4.58
C ALA A 84 -7.95 -9.01 3.45
N LYS A 85 -8.21 -7.71 3.35
CA LYS A 85 -9.14 -7.13 2.37
C LYS A 85 -8.43 -6.05 1.57
N GLN A 86 -8.80 -5.90 0.30
CA GLN A 86 -8.35 -4.81 -0.55
C GLN A 86 -9.43 -3.74 -0.70
N GLY A 87 -9.00 -2.49 -0.71
CA GLY A 87 -9.85 -1.33 -0.92
C GLY A 87 -9.93 -0.91 -2.39
N VAL A 88 -10.78 0.07 -2.66
CA VAL A 88 -10.85 0.74 -3.96
C VAL A 88 -9.81 1.86 -4.02
N ASN A 89 -9.09 1.93 -5.15
CA ASN A 89 -8.10 2.97 -5.44
C ASN A 89 -8.71 4.09 -6.32
N ASP A 90 -7.95 5.15 -6.60
CA ASP A 90 -8.47 6.29 -7.36
C ASP A 90 -8.64 6.00 -8.87
N PHE A 91 -8.13 4.85 -9.35
CA PHE A 91 -8.49 4.31 -10.67
C PHE A 91 -9.87 3.64 -10.69
N ARG A 92 -10.60 3.66 -9.57
CA ARG A 92 -11.90 2.99 -9.37
C ARG A 92 -11.82 1.47 -9.49
N ASN A 93 -10.65 0.90 -9.21
CA ASN A 93 -10.39 -0.53 -9.24
C ASN A 93 -10.04 -1.04 -7.83
N ILE A 94 -10.20 -2.35 -7.62
CA ILE A 94 -9.67 -3.03 -6.44
C ILE A 94 -8.18 -3.32 -6.64
N GLY A 95 -7.40 -3.19 -5.57
CA GLY A 95 -6.00 -3.56 -5.56
C GLY A 95 -5.06 -2.47 -6.10
N TYR A 96 -3.90 -2.91 -6.60
CA TYR A 96 -2.82 -2.02 -7.00
C TYR A 96 -3.05 -1.40 -8.38
N GLY A 97 -2.85 -0.09 -8.48
CA GLY A 97 -2.60 0.60 -9.75
C GLY A 97 -1.25 1.29 -9.67
N GLY A 98 -0.38 1.08 -10.66
CA GLY A 98 1.00 1.56 -10.62
C GLY A 98 1.17 3.06 -10.92
N PRO A 99 2.39 3.58 -10.70
CA PRO A 99 2.79 4.92 -11.11
C PRO A 99 2.39 5.24 -12.55
N CYS A 100 1.74 6.38 -12.76
CA CYS A 100 1.37 6.87 -14.08
C CYS A 100 1.33 8.40 -14.13
N PRO A 101 2.45 9.09 -13.80
CA PRO A 101 2.45 10.54 -13.78
C PRO A 101 2.20 11.10 -15.19
N PRO A 102 1.45 12.20 -15.36
CA PRO A 102 1.26 12.80 -16.68
C PRO A 102 2.57 13.35 -17.26
N SER A 103 3.44 13.87 -16.39
CA SER A 103 4.79 14.36 -16.71
C SER A 103 5.57 14.60 -15.43
N GLY A 104 6.90 14.58 -15.51
CA GLY A 104 7.76 14.92 -14.39
C GLY A 104 7.87 13.79 -13.38
N LYS A 105 8.48 14.11 -12.24
CA LYS A 105 8.85 13.13 -11.22
C LYS A 105 7.88 13.16 -10.06
N HIS A 106 7.29 12.02 -9.74
CA HIS A 106 6.36 11.84 -8.63
C HIS A 106 6.95 10.88 -7.59
N ARG A 107 6.48 10.99 -6.35
CA ARG A 107 6.85 10.16 -5.20
C ARG A 107 5.67 9.26 -4.81
N TYR A 108 5.93 7.98 -4.65
CA TYR A 108 4.94 6.98 -4.27
C TYR A 108 5.30 6.45 -2.89
N TYR A 109 4.44 6.65 -1.91
CA TYR A 109 4.66 6.27 -0.52
C TYR A 109 3.88 5.01 -0.19
N PHE A 110 4.59 3.90 -0.01
CA PHE A 110 4.06 2.67 0.58
C PHE A 110 4.14 2.77 2.10
N LYS A 111 3.01 3.07 2.74
CA LYS A 111 2.89 3.27 4.20
C LYS A 111 2.29 2.04 4.84
N LEU A 112 3.03 1.43 5.76
CA LEU A 112 2.62 0.28 6.56
C LEU A 112 2.25 0.74 7.96
N TYR A 113 1.08 0.33 8.42
CA TYR A 113 0.55 0.62 9.75
C TYR A 113 0.37 -0.68 10.51
N ALA A 114 0.81 -0.71 11.76
CA ALA A 114 0.42 -1.74 12.72
C ALA A 114 -0.67 -1.20 13.62
N LEU A 115 -1.75 -1.96 13.75
CA LEU A 115 -2.94 -1.57 14.48
C LEU A 115 -3.16 -2.49 15.68
N ASP A 116 -3.59 -1.96 16.82
CA ASP A 116 -4.07 -2.76 17.96
C ASP A 116 -5.52 -3.26 17.78
N TYR A 117 -6.10 -3.00 16.61
CA TYR A 117 -7.50 -3.25 16.28
C TYR A 117 -7.63 -3.94 14.91
N LEU A 118 -8.72 -4.70 14.72
CA LEU A 118 -9.12 -5.24 13.43
C LEU A 118 -10.22 -4.35 12.86
N LEU A 119 -10.00 -3.77 11.68
CA LEU A 119 -10.92 -2.78 11.14
C LEU A 119 -12.25 -3.43 10.75
N ASP A 120 -13.35 -2.90 11.29
CA ASP A 120 -14.72 -3.26 10.91
C ASP A 120 -15.12 -2.57 9.60
N LEU A 121 -14.51 -3.01 8.50
CA LEU A 121 -14.73 -2.48 7.16
C LEU A 121 -14.90 -3.63 6.16
N GLU A 122 -15.75 -3.39 5.17
CA GLU A 122 -15.89 -4.30 4.03
C GLU A 122 -14.84 -4.04 2.95
N ALA A 123 -14.58 -5.08 2.14
CA ALA A 123 -13.69 -4.96 1.00
C ALA A 123 -14.23 -3.88 0.03
N GLY A 124 -13.32 -3.21 -0.67
CA GLY A 124 -13.65 -2.03 -1.46
C GLY A 124 -13.75 -0.73 -0.64
N ALA A 125 -13.46 -0.74 0.66
CA ALA A 125 -13.31 0.49 1.43
C ALA A 125 -12.27 1.43 0.81
N THR A 126 -12.56 2.72 0.81
CA THR A 126 -11.65 3.77 0.34
C THR A 126 -10.52 3.99 1.34
N LYS A 127 -9.41 4.58 0.87
CA LYS A 127 -8.35 5.08 1.77
C LYS A 127 -8.91 5.94 2.91
N TRP A 128 -9.88 6.81 2.62
CA TRP A 128 -10.44 7.69 3.63
C TRP A 128 -11.13 6.91 4.75
N GLN A 129 -11.98 5.93 4.40
CA GLN A 129 -12.65 5.07 5.37
C GLN A 129 -11.64 4.28 6.22
N VAL A 130 -10.62 3.70 5.58
CA VAL A 130 -9.55 2.97 6.27
C VAL A 130 -8.79 3.89 7.23
N VAL A 131 -8.39 5.09 6.78
CA VAL A 131 -7.70 6.07 7.64
C VAL A 131 -8.58 6.53 8.80
N GLN A 132 -9.89 6.73 8.60
CA GLN A 132 -10.78 7.06 9.72
C GLN A 132 -10.85 5.91 10.73
N ALA A 133 -11.00 4.66 10.26
CA ALA A 133 -11.10 3.49 11.14
C ALA A 133 -9.78 3.20 11.88
N MET A 134 -8.62 3.60 11.34
CA MET A 134 -7.32 3.48 12.01
C MET A 134 -7.09 4.52 13.12
N LYS A 135 -7.86 5.61 13.18
CA LYS A 135 -7.62 6.69 14.15
C LYS A 135 -7.69 6.16 15.59
N GLY A 136 -6.66 6.45 16.37
CA GLY A 136 -6.54 5.98 17.75
C GLY A 136 -6.01 4.56 17.92
N HIS A 137 -5.85 3.81 16.82
CA HIS A 137 -5.44 2.39 16.83
C HIS A 137 -4.03 2.15 16.27
N ILE A 138 -3.38 3.17 15.70
CA ILE A 138 -2.03 3.03 15.14
C ILE A 138 -1.01 2.96 16.28
N ILE A 139 -0.35 1.81 16.38
CA ILE A 139 0.71 1.57 17.38
C ILE A 139 2.13 1.61 16.80
N ALA A 140 2.26 1.49 15.47
CA ALA A 140 3.51 1.74 14.74
C ALA A 140 3.24 2.10 13.28
N GLU A 141 4.16 2.85 12.67
CA GLU A 141 4.16 3.17 11.23
C GLU A 141 5.56 2.94 10.64
N ALA A 142 5.61 2.52 9.38
CA ALA A 142 6.81 2.50 8.55
C ALA A 142 6.45 2.94 7.12
N LYS A 143 7.43 3.46 6.38
CA LYS A 143 7.22 3.88 4.98
C LYS A 143 8.40 3.54 4.09
N LEU A 144 8.09 3.18 2.85
CA LEU A 144 9.02 3.06 1.74
C LEU A 144 8.58 4.03 0.65
N MET A 145 9.45 4.93 0.22
CA MET A 145 9.16 5.86 -0.86
C MET A 145 9.89 5.42 -2.13
N GLY A 146 9.16 5.28 -3.23
CA GLY A 146 9.72 5.08 -4.57
C GLY A 146 9.45 6.30 -5.45
N MET A 147 10.29 6.52 -6.46
CA MET A 147 10.10 7.57 -7.45
C MET A 147 9.85 6.97 -8.84
N TYR A 148 9.04 7.66 -9.63
CA TYR A 148 8.89 7.38 -11.06
C TYR A 148 8.74 8.69 -11.82
N GLN A 149 9.19 8.70 -13.08
CA GLN A 149 9.16 9.89 -13.94
C GLN A 149 8.75 9.52 -15.36
N ARG A 150 7.94 10.40 -15.98
CA ARG A 150 7.59 10.40 -17.40
C ARG A 150 7.96 11.73 -18.05
#